data_AF-A0A6G4ZVU3-F1
#
_entry.id   AF-A0A6G4ZVU3-F1
#
_cell.length_a   1.000
_cell.length_b   1.000
_cell.length_c   1.000
_cell.angle_alpha   90.00
_cell.angle_beta   90.00
_cell.angle_gamma   90.00
#
_symmetry.space_group_name_H-M   'P 1'
#
loop_
_entity.id
_entity.type
_entity.pdbx_description
1 polymer ?
#
loop_
_entity_poly.entity_id
_entity_poly.type
_entity_poly.pdbx_seq_one_letter_code
_entity_poly.pdbx_strand_id
1 'polypeptide(L)'
;MKLCPIAHWKKHRPNALAFPSLTFAEFDELIQKICHFLINIPEAILSFAPQKTPIDLALFFAAWRLRKAVYPLNPRLPPDAVQERIEKTKSAWIETGKIPLTRSYDIANIYPNCLATLIETSSASKIACHTLQNHMISAKSVCKAL
;
A
#
# COMPACT_ATOMS: atom_id res chain seq x y z
N MET A 1 -2.14 -16.00 8.55
CA MET A 1 -1.74 -15.59 7.19
C MET A 1 -2.96 -15.71 6.28
N LYS A 2 -3.15 -14.80 5.33
CA LYS A 2 -4.23 -14.87 4.33
C LYS A 2 -3.67 -14.57 2.95
N LEU A 3 -4.34 -15.03 1.89
CA LEU A 3 -4.00 -14.62 0.53
C LEU A 3 -4.39 -13.15 0.33
N CYS A 4 -3.53 -12.37 -0.32
CA CYS A 4 -3.87 -11.02 -0.76
C CYS A 4 -5.11 -11.05 -1.66
N PRO A 5 -6.10 -10.15 -1.50
CA PRO A 5 -7.28 -10.12 -2.35
C PRO A 5 -6.96 -10.08 -3.86
N ILE A 6 -5.91 -9.34 -4.25
CA ILE A 6 -5.47 -9.27 -5.65
C ILE A 6 -4.92 -10.60 -6.13
N ALA A 7 -4.12 -11.30 -5.31
CA ALA A 7 -3.60 -12.62 -5.67
C ALA A 7 -4.72 -13.68 -5.77
N HIS A 8 -5.76 -13.57 -4.92
CA HIS A 8 -6.96 -14.39 -5.04
C HIS A 8 -7.66 -14.14 -6.38
N TRP A 9 -7.93 -12.88 -6.73
CA TRP A 9 -8.59 -12.55 -7.99
C TRP A 9 -7.76 -12.88 -9.22
N LYS A 10 -6.43 -12.70 -9.20
CA LYS A 10 -5.54 -13.19 -10.25
C LYS A 10 -5.73 -14.68 -10.50
N LYS A 11 -5.82 -15.49 -9.45
CA LYS A 11 -5.97 -16.95 -9.58
C LYS A 11 -7.29 -17.34 -10.25
N HIS A 12 -8.38 -16.62 -9.97
CA HIS A 12 -9.73 -16.99 -10.41
C HIS A 12 -10.22 -16.25 -11.65
N ARG A 13 -9.74 -15.02 -11.88
CA ARG A 13 -10.15 -14.12 -12.97
C ARG A 13 -8.96 -13.27 -13.44
N PRO A 14 -7.88 -13.88 -13.96
CA PRO A 14 -6.64 -13.17 -14.30
C PRO A 14 -6.85 -12.04 -15.31
N ASN A 15 -7.75 -12.24 -16.28
CA ASN A 15 -8.02 -11.30 -17.37
C ASN A 15 -9.14 -10.29 -17.07
N ALA A 16 -9.78 -10.38 -15.89
CA ALA A 16 -10.77 -9.39 -15.49
C ALA A 16 -10.06 -8.10 -15.07
N LEU A 17 -10.68 -6.96 -15.37
CA LEU A 17 -10.15 -5.65 -15.03
C LEU A 17 -10.15 -5.44 -13.50
N ALA A 18 -8.97 -5.13 -12.95
CA ALA A 18 -8.80 -4.61 -11.59
C ALA A 18 -8.88 -3.07 -11.58
N PHE A 19 -8.45 -2.45 -12.68
CA PHE A 19 -8.51 -1.02 -12.98
C PHE A 19 -8.98 -0.83 -14.43
N PRO A 20 -9.41 0.39 -14.84
CA PRO A 20 -9.85 0.64 -16.21
C PRO A 20 -8.87 0.19 -17.31
N SER A 21 -7.57 0.12 -17.00
CA SER A 21 -6.51 -0.24 -17.96
C SER A 21 -5.60 -1.40 -17.50
N LEU A 22 -5.92 -2.08 -16.39
CA LEU A 22 -5.11 -3.20 -15.89
C LEU A 22 -5.99 -4.34 -15.43
N THR A 23 -5.67 -5.54 -15.90
CA THR A 23 -6.22 -6.80 -15.42
C THR A 23 -5.71 -7.14 -14.02
N PHE A 24 -6.35 -8.09 -13.33
CA PHE A 24 -5.83 -8.59 -12.05
C PHE A 24 -4.45 -9.24 -12.18
N ALA A 25 -4.15 -9.89 -13.31
CA ALA A 25 -2.82 -10.46 -13.56
C ALA A 25 -1.75 -9.36 -13.68
N GLU A 26 -1.99 -8.33 -14.50
CA GLU A 26 -1.06 -7.21 -14.70
C GLU A 26 -0.89 -6.38 -13.41
N PHE A 27 -1.97 -6.16 -12.67
CA PHE A 27 -1.90 -5.43 -11.42
C PHE A 27 -1.15 -6.22 -10.33
N ASP A 28 -1.34 -7.54 -10.25
CA ASP A 28 -0.53 -8.37 -9.36
C ASP A 28 0.95 -8.34 -9.75
N GLU A 29 1.28 -8.39 -11.05
CA GLU A 29 2.65 -8.28 -11.52
C GLU A 29 3.29 -6.93 -11.12
N LEU A 30 2.55 -5.83 -11.26
CA LEU A 30 2.97 -4.52 -10.77
C LEU A 30 3.28 -4.54 -9.26
N ILE A 31 2.40 -5.14 -8.46
CA ILE A 31 2.61 -5.29 -7.01
C ILE A 31 3.88 -6.09 -6.72
N GLN A 32 4.11 -7.19 -7.44
CA GLN A 32 5.30 -8.02 -7.26
C GLN A 32 6.60 -7.28 -7.61
N LYS A 33 6.58 -6.43 -8.64
CA LYS A 33 7.71 -5.55 -8.98
C LYS A 33 7.99 -4.54 -7.88
N ILE A 34 6.95 -3.94 -7.30
CA ILE A 34 7.09 -3.03 -6.16
C ILE A 34 7.61 -3.79 -4.92
N CYS A 35 7.13 -5.02 -4.66
CA CYS A 35 7.66 -5.84 -3.56
C CYS A 35 9.17 -6.07 -3.69
N HIS A 36 9.68 -6.31 -4.92
CA HIS A 36 11.11 -6.47 -5.16
C HIS A 36 11.92 -5.22 -4.80
N PHE A 37 11.38 -4.04 -5.08
CA PHE A 37 12.00 -2.78 -4.65
C PHE A 37 11.97 -2.61 -3.12
N LEU A 38 10.79 -2.80 -2.52
CA LEU A 38 10.55 -2.53 -1.10
C LEU A 38 11.27 -3.49 -0.14
N ILE A 39 11.67 -4.69 -0.58
CA ILE A 39 12.37 -5.64 0.29
C ILE A 39 13.74 -5.11 0.75
N ASN A 40 14.34 -4.21 -0.04
CA ASN A 40 15.63 -3.59 0.26
C ASN A 40 15.50 -2.35 1.16
N ILE A 41 14.27 -1.92 1.47
CA ILE A 41 14.01 -0.77 2.35
C ILE A 41 13.83 -1.31 3.77
N PRO A 42 14.71 -0.97 4.74
CA PRO A 42 14.63 -1.53 6.08
C PRO A 42 13.43 -1.00 6.88
N GLU A 43 12.96 0.22 6.60
CA GLU A 43 11.91 0.90 7.38
C GLU A 43 10.58 0.16 7.30
N ALA A 44 9.93 0.01 8.45
CA ALA A 44 8.62 -0.64 8.55
C ALA A 44 7.47 0.26 8.06
N ILE A 45 7.69 1.58 7.99
CA ILE A 45 6.69 2.58 7.58
C ILE A 45 7.20 3.28 6.32
N LEU A 46 6.32 3.41 5.33
CA LEU A 46 6.63 4.00 4.03
C LEU A 46 5.74 5.23 3.81
N SER A 47 6.34 6.42 3.84
CA SER A 47 5.65 7.68 3.55
C SER A 47 5.71 8.00 2.06
N PHE A 48 4.63 8.53 1.48
CA PHE A 48 4.60 8.95 0.08
C PHE A 48 3.48 9.96 -0.16
N ALA A 49 3.56 10.72 -1.25
CA ALA A 49 2.49 11.60 -1.72
C ALA A 49 1.70 10.94 -2.86
N PRO A 50 0.43 10.53 -2.63
CA PRO A 50 -0.37 9.87 -3.66
C PRO A 50 -0.68 10.78 -4.85
N GLN A 51 -0.58 10.25 -6.07
CA GLN A 51 -0.86 10.93 -7.34
C GLN A 51 -2.11 10.38 -8.06
N LYS A 52 -2.89 9.51 -7.40
CA LYS A 52 -4.08 8.81 -7.94
C LYS A 52 -3.76 7.92 -9.14
N THR A 53 -2.62 7.25 -9.09
CA THR A 53 -2.17 6.30 -10.12
C THR A 53 -2.36 4.85 -9.64
N PRO A 54 -2.37 3.86 -10.55
CA PRO A 54 -2.34 2.45 -10.16
C PRO A 54 -1.12 2.10 -9.30
N ILE A 55 0.02 2.78 -9.49
CA ILE A 55 1.23 2.57 -8.69
C ILE A 55 0.99 2.92 -7.22
N ASP A 56 0.25 3.99 -6.93
CA ASP A 56 -0.06 4.38 -5.55
C ASP A 56 -0.83 3.27 -4.84
N LEU A 57 -1.83 2.67 -5.50
CA LEU A 57 -2.58 1.55 -4.92
C LEU A 57 -1.76 0.26 -4.86
N ALA A 58 -0.96 -0.02 -5.88
CA ALA A 58 -0.05 -1.16 -5.87
C ALA A 58 0.96 -1.07 -4.70
N LEU A 59 1.40 0.14 -4.34
CA LEU A 59 2.27 0.38 -3.18
C LEU A 59 1.63 -0.09 -1.87
N PHE A 60 0.33 0.18 -1.64
CA PHE A 60 -0.39 -0.35 -0.47
C PHE A 60 -0.31 -1.88 -0.40
N PHE A 61 -0.68 -2.56 -1.48
CA PHE A 61 -0.70 -4.03 -1.52
C PHE A 61 0.71 -4.62 -1.39
N ALA A 62 1.71 -3.99 -2.00
CA ALA A 62 3.10 -4.41 -1.91
C ALA A 62 3.63 -4.29 -0.47
N ALA A 63 3.34 -3.17 0.19
CA ALA A 63 3.69 -2.95 1.59
C ALA A 63 3.04 -4.00 2.51
N TRP A 64 1.75 -4.27 2.34
CA TRP A 64 1.02 -5.25 3.15
C TRP A 64 1.55 -6.68 2.99
N ARG A 65 1.98 -7.06 1.79
CA ARG A 65 2.65 -8.35 1.51
C ARG A 65 3.98 -8.48 2.24
N LEU A 66 4.66 -7.36 2.47
CA LEU A 66 5.94 -7.27 3.18
C LEU A 66 5.81 -6.89 4.66
N ARG A 67 4.59 -6.88 5.21
CA ARG A 67 4.30 -6.45 6.61
C ARG A 67 4.76 -5.03 6.92
N LYS A 68 4.82 -4.17 5.91
CA LYS A 68 5.10 -2.74 6.03
C LYS A 68 3.78 -1.97 6.08
N ALA A 69 3.80 -0.85 6.79
CA ALA A 69 2.72 0.11 6.82
C ALA A 69 3.00 1.23 5.82
N VAL A 70 1.95 1.80 5.23
CA VAL A 70 2.07 3.01 4.42
C VAL A 70 1.51 4.21 5.16
N TYR A 71 2.10 5.37 4.90
CA TYR A 71 1.69 6.65 5.44
C TYR A 71 1.49 7.66 4.29
N PRO A 72 0.32 7.65 3.64
CA PRO A 72 0.02 8.60 2.58
C PRO A 72 -0.05 10.01 3.16
N LEU A 73 0.82 10.89 2.68
CA LEU A 73 0.85 12.30 3.06
C LEU A 73 0.14 13.15 2.01
N ASN A 74 -0.51 14.22 2.46
CA ASN A 74 -1.18 15.15 1.55
C ASN A 74 -0.13 15.80 0.62
N PRO A 75 -0.27 15.70 -0.72
CA PRO A 75 0.69 16.25 -1.67
C PRO A 75 0.82 17.77 -1.62
N ARG A 76 -0.11 18.47 -0.94
CA ARG A 76 -0.09 19.92 -0.73
C ARG A 76 0.68 20.35 0.52
N LEU A 77 1.21 19.41 1.31
CA LEU A 77 2.03 19.77 2.46
C LEU A 77 3.32 20.44 1.99
N PRO A 78 3.78 21.50 2.68
CA PRO A 78 5.08 22.08 2.40
C PRO A 78 6.19 21.06 2.73
N PRO A 79 7.37 21.16 2.09
CA PRO A 79 8.49 20.23 2.30
C PRO A 79 8.87 20.03 3.76
N ASP A 80 8.95 21.11 4.54
CA ASP A 80 9.32 21.05 5.96
C ASP A 80 8.31 20.23 6.78
N ALA A 81 7.02 20.35 6.46
CA ALA A 81 5.96 19.58 7.11
C ALA A 81 6.02 18.10 6.73
N VAL A 82 6.41 17.77 5.50
CA VAL A 82 6.67 16.38 5.07
C VAL A 82 7.86 15.81 5.84
N GLN A 83 8.95 16.56 5.95
CA GLN A 83 10.15 16.15 6.68
C GLN A 83 9.83 15.90 8.17
N GLU A 84 9.12 16.81 8.84
CA GLU A 84 8.68 16.63 10.22
C GLU A 84 7.91 15.31 10.42
N ARG A 85 7.02 14.96 9.49
CA ARG A 85 6.23 13.71 9.53
C ARG A 85 7.09 12.48 9.32
N ILE A 86 8.05 12.55 8.41
CA ILE A 86 9.02 11.48 8.16
C ILE A 86 9.85 11.22 9.41
N GLU A 87 10.39 12.27 10.03
CA GLU A 87 11.19 12.18 11.26
C GLU A 87 10.37 11.65 12.43
N LYS A 88 9.16 12.18 12.63
CA LYS A 88 8.23 11.74 13.69
C LYS A 88 7.87 10.25 13.58
N THR A 89 7.71 9.74 12.36
CA THR A 89 7.28 8.35 12.13
C THR A 89 8.43 7.40 11.82
N LYS A 90 9.67 7.89 11.68
CA LYS A 90 10.83 7.12 11.22
C LYS A 90 10.53 6.34 9.93
N SER A 91 9.77 6.95 9.03
CA SER A 91 9.35 6.33 7.78
C SER A 91 10.39 6.52 6.68
N ALA A 92 10.47 5.62 5.70
CA ALA A 92 11.17 5.90 4.45
C ALA A 92 10.25 6.68 3.50
N TRP A 93 10.78 7.71 2.83
CA TRP A 93 10.07 8.40 1.76
C TRP A 93 10.14 7.61 0.46
N ILE A 94 8.99 7.41 -0.19
CA ILE A 94 8.86 6.69 -1.45
C ILE A 94 8.32 7.65 -2.51
N GLU A 95 9.12 7.87 -3.56
CA GLU A 95 8.65 8.56 -4.76
C GLU A 95 8.05 7.55 -5.73
N THR A 96 6.71 7.48 -5.80
CA THR A 96 6.00 6.45 -6.59
C THR A 96 6.36 6.48 -8.07
N GLY A 97 6.63 7.66 -8.64
CA GLY A 97 7.08 7.82 -10.03
C GLY A 97 8.52 7.35 -10.31
N LYS A 98 9.31 7.03 -9.28
CA LYS A 98 10.71 6.59 -9.41
C LYS A 98 10.94 5.14 -8.99
N ILE A 99 9.89 4.38 -8.70
CA ILE A 99 10.02 2.97 -8.32
C ILE A 99 10.52 2.18 -9.54
N PRO A 100 11.65 1.46 -9.43
CA PRO A 100 12.12 0.60 -10.51
C PRO A 100 11.23 -0.63 -10.65
N LEU A 101 10.64 -0.82 -11.82
CA LEU A 101 9.71 -1.92 -12.12
C LEU A 101 10.39 -3.04 -12.92
N THR A 102 11.50 -3.57 -12.39
CA THR A 102 12.40 -4.46 -13.14
C THR A 102 12.05 -5.94 -12.99
N ARG A 103 11.98 -6.44 -11.76
CA ARG A 103 11.84 -7.87 -11.47
C ARG A 103 10.67 -8.12 -10.53
N SER A 104 9.89 -9.16 -10.82
CA SER A 104 8.79 -9.59 -9.97
C SER A 104 9.28 -10.50 -8.84
N TYR A 105 8.67 -10.37 -7.67
CA TYR A 105 8.90 -11.21 -6.51
C TYR A 105 7.60 -11.90 -6.11
N ASP A 106 7.59 -13.24 -6.08
CA ASP A 106 6.37 -14.02 -5.82
C ASP A 106 6.03 -14.09 -4.32
N ILE A 107 5.52 -12.97 -3.80
CA ILE A 107 4.86 -12.92 -2.49
C ILE A 107 3.38 -12.62 -2.72
N ALA A 108 2.53 -13.52 -2.23
CA ALA A 108 1.08 -13.35 -2.30
C ALA A 108 0.40 -13.24 -0.93
N ASN A 109 1.12 -13.55 0.15
CA ASN A 109 0.57 -13.63 1.50
C ASN A 109 0.51 -12.28 2.19
N ILE A 110 -0.53 -12.09 3.01
CA ILE A 110 -0.75 -10.93 3.87
C ILE A 110 -1.00 -11.34 5.32
N TYR A 111 -0.81 -10.39 6.23
CA TYR A 111 -0.82 -10.59 7.67
C TYR A 111 -1.82 -9.64 8.33
N PRO A 112 -3.06 -10.08 8.60
CA PRO A 112 -4.14 -9.19 9.03
C PRO A 112 -3.82 -8.37 10.30
N ASN A 113 -3.07 -8.93 11.23
CA ASN A 113 -2.78 -8.27 12.51
C ASN A 113 -1.59 -7.30 12.43
N CYS A 114 -0.93 -7.17 11.27
CA CYS A 114 0.14 -6.21 11.09
C CYS A 114 -0.41 -4.80 10.85
N LEU A 115 0.35 -3.80 11.30
CA LEU A 115 0.11 -2.41 10.95
C LEU A 115 0.17 -2.24 9.43
N ALA A 116 -0.81 -1.53 8.87
CA ALA A 116 -1.02 -1.45 7.43
C ALA A 116 -1.06 -0.01 6.94
N THR A 117 -1.64 0.90 7.71
CA THR A 117 -1.76 2.32 7.31
C THR A 117 -1.72 3.24 8.52
N LEU A 118 -1.03 4.37 8.35
CA LEU A 118 -1.10 5.53 9.24
C LEU A 118 -1.99 6.59 8.57
N ILE A 119 -2.88 7.21 9.33
CA ILE A 119 -3.80 8.24 8.84
C ILE A 119 -3.72 9.44 9.79
N GLU A 120 -3.43 10.63 9.26
CA GLU A 120 -3.51 11.87 10.05
C GLU A 120 -4.97 12.20 10.37
N THR A 121 -5.22 12.56 11.62
CA THR A 121 -6.52 13.11 12.02
C THR A 121 -6.54 14.62 11.79
N SER A 122 -7.72 15.24 11.79
CA SER A 122 -7.90 16.69 11.60
C SER A 122 -7.09 17.55 12.57
N SER A 123 -6.79 17.03 13.78
CA SER A 123 -5.71 17.56 14.61
C SER A 123 -4.39 16.94 14.15
N ALA A 124 -3.54 17.73 13.47
CA ALA A 124 -2.21 17.32 12.97
C ALA A 124 -1.27 16.72 14.05
N SER A 125 -1.66 16.76 15.32
CA SER A 125 -0.96 16.14 16.43
C SER A 125 -1.13 14.62 16.53
N LYS A 126 -2.22 14.04 16.00
CA LYS A 126 -2.56 12.62 16.20
C LYS A 126 -2.57 11.82 14.89
N ILE A 127 -1.95 10.64 14.95
CA ILE A 127 -1.90 9.66 13.86
C ILE A 127 -2.70 8.43 14.28
N ALA A 128 -3.74 8.10 13.53
CA ALA A 128 -4.48 6.86 13.68
C ALA A 128 -3.73 5.71 13.01
N CYS A 129 -3.53 4.62 13.76
CA CYS A 129 -2.83 3.42 13.29
C CYS A 129 -3.84 2.32 12.97
N HIS A 130 -3.88 1.89 11.71
CA HIS A 130 -4.81 0.86 11.24
C HIS A 130 -4.07 -0.42 10.90
N THR A 131 -4.51 -1.54 11.47
CA THR A 131 -4.09 -2.88 11.04
C THR A 131 -4.78 -3.24 9.74
N LEU A 132 -4.22 -4.22 9.01
CA LEU A 132 -4.85 -4.73 7.80
C LEU A 132 -6.23 -5.35 8.11
N GLN A 133 -6.39 -5.96 9.28
CA GLN A 133 -7.67 -6.50 9.74
C GLN A 133 -8.73 -5.40 9.90
N ASN A 134 -8.36 -4.19 10.34
CA ASN A 134 -9.29 -3.05 10.38
C ASN A 134 -9.82 -2.74 8.98
N HIS A 135 -8.93 -2.67 7.97
CA HIS A 135 -9.33 -2.44 6.58
C HIS A 135 -10.19 -3.56 6.01
N MET A 136 -9.85 -4.83 6.30
CA MET A 136 -10.63 -5.98 5.85
C MET A 136 -12.05 -6.00 6.44
N ILE A 137 -12.21 -5.62 7.72
CA ILE A 137 -13.53 -5.51 8.35
C ILE A 137 -14.34 -4.41 7.66
N SER A 138 -13.74 -3.24 7.45
CA SER A 138 -14.39 -2.11 6.76
C SER A 138 -14.84 -2.50 5.35
N ALA A 139 -13.95 -3.07 4.53
CA ALA A 139 -14.27 -3.52 3.17
C ALA A 139 -15.42 -4.53 3.14
N LYS A 140 -15.43 -5.51 4.07
CA LYS A 140 -16.51 -6.49 4.18
C LYS A 140 -17.85 -5.85 4.53
N SER A 141 -17.86 -4.81 5.36
CA SER A 141 -19.10 -4.12 5.73
C SER A 141 -19.73 -3.41 4.53
N VAL A 142 -18.90 -2.79 3.67
CA VAL A 142 -19.35 -2.11 2.45
C VAL A 142 -19.87 -3.12 1.43
N CYS A 143 -19.17 -4.22 1.18
CA CYS A 143 -19.64 -5.24 0.23
C CYS A 143 -20.95 -5.94 0.64
N LYS A 144 -21.33 -5.89 1.93
CA LYS A 144 -22.63 -6.39 2.39
C LYS A 144 -23.76 -5.37 2.26
N ALA A 145 -23.42 -4.10 2.11
CA ALA A 145 -24.37 -2.99 1.99
C ALA A 145 -24.70 -2.65 0.53
N LEU A 146 -24.01 -3.27 -0.43
CA LEU A 146 -24.26 -3.23 -1.87
C LEU A 146 -25.03 -4.48 -2.30
#